data_AF-A0A5E4LWN6-F1
#
_entry.id   AF-A0A5E4LWN6-F1
#
_cell.length_a   1.000
_cell.length_b   1.000
_cell.length_c   1.000
_cell.angle_alpha   90.00
_cell.angle_beta   90.00
_cell.angle_gamma   90.00
#
_symmetry.space_group_name_H-M   'P 1'
#
loop_
_entity.id
_entity.type
_entity.pdbx_description
1 polymer ?
#
loop_
_entity_poly.entity_id
_entity_poly.type
_entity_poly.pdbx_seq_one_letter_code
_entity_poly.pdbx_strand_id
1 'polypeptide(L)' 'MAAMILVNCKYCHDSFYARTADAKRGWGKFCSKSCKAKYQEKHTHQYANYLPHNNFEDQDYPFGEDDF' A
#
# COMPACT_ATOMS: atom_id res chain seq x y z
N MET A 1 -31.58 -2.22 -6.10
CA MET A 1 -30.60 -3.28 -5.78
C MET A 1 -29.28 -2.93 -6.43
N ALA A 2 -28.16 -3.05 -5.74
CA ALA A 2 -26.84 -2.81 -6.34
C ALA A 2 -26.50 -3.97 -7.28
N ALA A 3 -26.36 -3.70 -8.58
CA ALA A 3 -25.91 -4.70 -9.53
C ALA A 3 -24.44 -5.08 -9.26
N MET A 4 -24.15 -6.38 -9.34
CA MET A 4 -22.80 -6.93 -9.22
C MET A 4 -22.38 -7.53 -10.56
N ILE A 5 -21.09 -7.45 -10.89
CA ILE A 5 -20.49 -8.08 -12.07
C ILE A 5 -19.28 -8.90 -11.64
N LEU A 6 -19.02 -9.98 -12.38
CA LEU A 6 -17.80 -10.76 -12.23
C LEU A 6 -16.63 -10.04 -12.92
N VAL A 7 -15.54 -9.82 -12.20
CA VAL A 7 -14.31 -9.20 -12.72
C VAL A 7 -13.09 -9.96 -12.23
N ASN A 8 -12.01 -9.92 -13.01
CA ASN A 8 -10.74 -10.54 -12.64
C ASN A 8 -9.84 -9.54 -11.91
N CYS A 9 -9.22 -10.02 -10.83
CA CYS A 9 -8.22 -9.26 -10.09
C CYS A 9 -6.96 -9.06 -10.94
N LYS A 10 -6.44 -7.82 -11.01
CA LYS A 10 -5.20 -7.53 -11.77
C LYS A 10 -3.91 -8.12 -11.16
N TYR A 11 -3.95 -8.56 -9.91
CA TYR A 11 -2.77 -9.08 -9.20
C TYR A 11 -2.76 -10.61 -9.12
N CYS A 12 -3.82 -11.21 -8.59
CA CYS A 12 -3.92 -12.66 -8.41
C CYS A 12 -4.73 -13.37 -9.51
N HIS A 13 -5.33 -12.62 -10.45
CA HIS A 13 -6.13 -13.15 -11.57
C HIS A 13 -7.43 -13.87 -11.18
N ASP A 14 -7.73 -14.03 -9.89
CA ASP A 14 -8.99 -14.58 -9.39
C ASP A 14 -10.21 -13.74 -9.81
N SER A 15 -11.31 -14.44 -10.08
CA SER A 15 -12.61 -13.86 -10.35
C SER A 15 -13.31 -13.46 -9.05
N PHE A 16 -13.82 -12.24 -8.97
CA PHE A 16 -14.59 -11.75 -7.83
C PHE A 16 -15.78 -10.88 -8.26
N TYR A 17 -16.76 -10.73 -7.37
CA TYR A 17 -17.93 -9.89 -7.60
C TYR A 17 -17.64 -8.45 -7.18
N ALA A 18 -17.63 -7.54 -8.15
CA ALA A 18 -17.55 -6.10 -7.92
C ALA A 18 -18.91 -5.45 -8.20
N ARG A 19 -19.20 -4.31 -7.57
CA ARG A 19 -20.39 -3.52 -7.93
C ARG A 19 -20.23 -2.96 -9.34
N THR A 20 -21.27 -3.06 -10.15
CA THR A 20 -21.26 -2.56 -11.54
C THR A 20 -20.93 -1.07 -11.62
N ALA A 21 -21.40 -0.29 -10.65
CA ALA A 21 -21.11 1.15 -10.59
C ALA A 21 -19.62 1.44 -10.38
N ASP A 22 -18.96 0.69 -9.49
CA ASP A 22 -17.53 0.82 -9.22
C ASP A 22 -16.72 0.38 -10.45
N ALA A 23 -17.07 -0.75 -11.06
CA ALA A 23 -16.40 -1.24 -12.25
C ALA A 23 -16.51 -0.25 -13.44
N LYS A 24 -17.69 0.33 -13.67
CA LYS A 24 -17.90 1.36 -14.72
C LYS A 24 -17.05 2.61 -14.50
N ARG A 25 -16.80 2.98 -13.24
CA ARG A 25 -15.92 4.10 -12.87
C ARG A 25 -14.43 3.75 -12.97
N GLY A 26 -14.07 2.50 -13.30
CA GLY A 26 -12.68 2.02 -13.28
C GLY A 26 -12.16 1.66 -11.89
N TRP A 27 -13.05 1.51 -10.91
CA TRP A 27 -12.77 1.01 -9.57
C TRP A 27 -12.97 -0.52 -9.53
N GLY A 28 -12.66 -1.18 -8.40
CA GLY A 28 -12.87 -2.62 -8.27
C GLY A 28 -11.96 -3.46 -9.18
N LYS A 29 -10.67 -3.11 -9.27
CA LYS A 29 -9.65 -3.87 -10.05
C LYS A 29 -8.97 -5.00 -9.26
N PHE A 30 -9.20 -5.06 -7.96
CA PHE A 30 -8.55 -5.98 -7.04
C PHE A 30 -9.58 -6.61 -6.12
N CYS A 31 -9.45 -7.92 -5.87
CA CYS A 31 -10.37 -8.68 -5.02
C CYS A 31 -10.23 -8.32 -3.53
N SER A 32 -9.07 -7.79 -3.12
CA SER A 32 -8.76 -7.47 -1.72
C SER A 32 -7.85 -6.26 -1.59
N LYS A 33 -7.88 -5.61 -0.41
CA LYS A 33 -6.95 -4.54 -0.05
C LYS A 33 -5.50 -5.01 -0.13
N SER A 34 -5.24 -6.26 0.27
CA SER A 34 -3.91 -6.87 0.22
C SER A 34 -3.39 -7.02 -1.21
N CYS A 35 -4.22 -7.43 -2.17
CA CYS A 35 -3.83 -7.51 -3.58
C CYS A 35 -3.46 -6.14 -4.16
N LYS A 36 -4.23 -5.10 -3.80
CA LYS A 36 -3.93 -3.73 -4.20
C LYS A 36 -2.58 -3.27 -3.61
N ALA A 37 -2.35 -3.50 -2.32
CA ALA A 37 -1.12 -3.11 -1.65
C ALA A 37 0.11 -3.80 -2.26
N LYS A 38 0.07 -5.12 -2.45
CA LYS A 38 1.17 -5.87 -3.09
C LYS A 38 1.48 -5.39 -4.51
N TYR A 39 0.43 -5.09 -5.30
CA TYR A 39 0.60 -4.52 -6.63
C TYR A 39 1.26 -3.15 -6.57
N GLN A 40 0.85 -2.30 -5.63
CA GLN A 40 1.42 -0.97 -5.44
C GLN A 40 2.89 -1.04 -4.99
N GLU A 41 3.21 -1.83 -3.97
CA GLU A 41 4.58 -2.00 -3.46
C GLU A 41 5.57 -2.41 -4.55
N LYS A 42 5.17 -3.32 -5.46
CA LYS A 42 6.00 -3.73 -6.60
C LYS A 42 6.41 -2.58 -7.53
N HIS A 43 5.60 -1.52 -7.60
CA HIS A 43 5.85 -0.38 -8.48
C HIS A 43 6.46 0.82 -7.76
N THR A 44 6.10 1.04 -6.50
CA THR A 44 6.43 2.28 -5.80
C THR A 44 7.50 2.14 -4.72
N HIS A 45 7.81 0.91 -4.27
CA HIS A 45 8.76 0.65 -3.17
C HIS A 45 8.51 1.51 -1.91
N GLN A 46 7.24 1.81 -1.61
CA GLN A 46 6.88 2.76 -0.55
C GLN A 46 7.26 2.24 0.82
N TYR A 47 7.07 0.93 1.06
CA TYR A 47 7.53 0.29 2.28
C TYR A 47 9.06 0.36 2.45
N ALA A 48 9.83 0.16 1.36
CA ALA A 48 11.28 0.24 1.43
C ALA A 48 11.78 1.66 1.77
N ASN A 49 11.09 2.69 1.28
CA ASN A 49 11.40 4.09 1.61
C ASN A 49 10.95 4.50 3.02
N TYR A 50 9.94 3.81 3.59
CA TYR A 50 9.50 4.04 4.97
C TYR A 50 10.44 3.39 5.99
N LEU A 51 11.10 2.30 5.62
CA LEU A 51 12.06 1.65 6.50
C LEU A 51 13.20 2.64 6.83
N PRO A 52 13.54 2.81 8.11
CA PRO A 52 14.71 3.60 8.47
C PRO A 52 15.91 2.97 7.79
N HIS A 53 16.63 3.77 7.01
CA HIS A 53 17.97 3.42 6.57
C HIS A 53 18.80 3.34 7.84
N ASN A 54 19.04 2.12 8.34
CA ASN A 54 19.93 1.90 9.48
C ASN A 54 21.36 2.18 9.03
N ASN A 55 21.68 3.46 8.83
CA ASN A 55 23.05 3.95 8.91
C ASN A 55 23.33 4.08 10.41
N PHE A 56 23.97 3.05 10.96
CA PHE A 56 24.57 3.08 12.29
C PHE A 56 25.76 4.04 12.26
N GLU A 57 25.52 5.36 12.25
CA GLU A 57 26.56 6.37 12.49
C GLU A 57 25.88 7.61 13.10
N ASP A 58 26.50 8.11 14.17
CA ASP A 58 26.17 9.33 14.95
C ASP A 58 25.03 9.24 15.98
N GLN A 59 25.25 8.43 17.03
CA GLN A 59 24.83 8.81 18.39
C GLN A 59 26.00 9.49 19.11
N ASP A 60 26.28 10.74 18.76
CA ASP A 60 27.04 11.64 19.62
C ASP A 60 26.28 12.97 19.68
N TYR A 61 25.25 13.01 20.52
CA TYR A 61 24.55 14.23 20.90
C TYR A 61 24.93 14.53 22.35
N PRO A 62 25.91 15.41 22.61
CA PRO A 62 26.14 15.91 23.96
C PRO A 62 24.98 16.84 24.30
N PHE A 63 24.08 16.36 25.18
CA PHE A 63 23.10 17.22 25.82
C PHE A 63 23.88 18.08 26.82
N GLY A 64 24.11 19.35 26.48
CA GLY A 64 24.69 20.33 27.39
C GLY A 64 23.82 20.45 28.63
N GLU A 65 24.43 20.26 29.79
CA GLU A 65 23.82 20.56 31.08
C GLU A 65 24.25 21.98 31.42
N ASP A 66 23.31 22.90 31.31
CA ASP A 66 23.49 24.31 31.59
C ASP A 66 23.84 24.51 33.08
N ASP A 67 24.95 25.22 33.31
CA ASP A 67 25.44 25.73 34.59
C ASP A 67 24.33 26.26 35.52
N PHE A 68 24.31 25.77 36.76
CA PHE A 68 23.80 26.49 37.93
C PHE A 68 24.88 26.59 39.01
#